data_AF-A0A3L7T3U9-F1
#
_entry.id   AF-A0A3L7T3U9-F1
#
_cell.length_a   1.000
_cell.length_b   1.000
_cell.length_c   1.000
_cell.angle_alpha   90.00
_cell.angle_beta   90.00
_cell.angle_gamma   90.00
#
_symmetry.space_group_name_H-M   'P 1'
#
loop_
_entity.id
_entity.type
_entity.pdbx_description
1 polymer ?
#
loop_
_entity_poly.entity_id
_entity_poly.type
_entity_poly.pdbx_seq_one_letter_code
_entity_poly.pdbx_strand_id
1 'polypeptide(L)'
;MAIERDCRCLSDDWATKTFSAAAQLHFPRYAAESVRLFESLLAETELKAIATEAMVGTSIQSLPRGQEGLTFKVRFTEAFHNVVSVDRFDPALYMLELVDMVRKQYDEPIRLPKLEGFIARALRSFASLMRESTFAYQLRPMLHGADADVEFRSDPDQDSKEHTDILVVFRRSTYRIWIYQFSDNGLPHDMERLAGLRGALPAGTHILCPLKSEPARTKAEVLGLIERAEAQVSGWRTELNARPSAARAPKLADQITRGEERLKKLRERLAAAEREIDGSIDERNGFYFYSTAFVGSVAAKIIAGAAPQPYDAVCRMMLAPREYLGGVNAFEVK
;
A
#
# COMPACT_ATOMS: atom_id res chain seq x y z
N MET A 1 -23.73 -5.55 1.55
CA MET A 1 -23.00 -4.89 0.44
C MET A 1 -21.83 -4.16 1.06
N ALA A 2 -20.60 -4.49 0.68
CA ALA A 2 -19.44 -3.72 1.12
C ALA A 2 -19.57 -2.29 0.56
N ILE A 3 -19.51 -1.29 1.43
CA ILE A 3 -19.52 0.12 1.01
C ILE A 3 -18.10 0.47 0.60
N GLU A 4 -17.93 0.83 -0.67
CA GLU A 4 -16.66 1.26 -1.24
C GLU A 4 -16.49 2.77 -1.08
N ARG A 5 -15.27 3.22 -0.83
CA ARG A 5 -15.00 4.63 -0.56
C ARG A 5 -13.69 5.06 -1.17
N ASP A 6 -13.68 6.27 -1.74
CA ASP A 6 -12.44 6.90 -2.19
C ASP A 6 -11.62 7.36 -0.97
N CYS A 7 -10.66 6.54 -0.57
CA CYS A 7 -9.82 6.82 0.59
C CYS A 7 -8.76 7.90 0.29
N ARG A 8 -8.58 8.33 -0.97
CA ARG A 8 -7.65 9.41 -1.32
C ARG A 8 -8.06 10.72 -0.67
N CYS A 9 -9.34 11.09 -0.82
CA CYS A 9 -9.88 12.32 -0.25
C CYS A 9 -9.90 12.29 1.29
N LEU A 10 -10.12 11.11 1.87
CA LEU A 10 -10.09 10.95 3.33
C LEU A 10 -8.69 11.13 3.90
N SER A 11 -7.67 10.69 3.17
CA SER A 11 -6.28 10.82 3.61
C SER A 11 -5.85 12.27 3.86
N ASP A 12 -6.46 13.23 3.15
CA ASP A 12 -6.20 14.65 3.37
C ASP A 12 -6.72 15.11 4.74
N ASP A 13 -7.91 14.66 5.16
CA ASP A 13 -8.46 14.93 6.50
C ASP A 13 -7.65 14.20 7.58
N TRP A 14 -7.25 12.96 7.33
CA TRP A 14 -6.44 12.17 8.28
C TRP A 14 -5.09 12.83 8.56
N ALA A 15 -4.44 13.39 7.55
CA ALA A 15 -3.16 14.06 7.69
C ALA A 15 -3.22 15.29 8.62
N THR A 16 -4.41 15.84 8.89
CA THR A 16 -4.60 16.97 9.81
C THR A 16 -4.77 16.56 11.28
N LYS A 17 -4.90 15.25 11.56
CA LYS A 17 -5.22 14.71 12.88
C LYS A 17 -4.17 13.72 13.34
N THR A 18 -3.98 13.67 14.65
CA THR A 18 -3.18 12.61 15.28
C THR A 18 -4.04 11.39 15.59
N PHE A 19 -3.41 10.23 15.77
CA PHE A 19 -4.12 9.00 16.15
C PHE A 19 -4.93 9.18 17.45
N SER A 20 -4.36 9.83 18.47
CA SER A 20 -5.06 10.06 19.74
C SER A 20 -6.24 11.02 19.60
N ALA A 21 -6.04 12.13 18.88
CA ALA A 21 -7.10 13.12 18.70
C ALA A 21 -8.27 12.55 17.87
N ALA A 22 -7.97 11.77 16.84
CA ALA A 22 -8.99 11.08 16.05
C ALA A 22 -9.73 10.03 16.88
N ALA A 23 -9.01 9.20 17.64
CA ALA A 23 -9.61 8.16 18.47
C ALA A 23 -10.64 8.71 19.47
N GLN A 24 -10.35 9.85 20.11
CA GLN A 24 -11.26 10.50 21.07
C GLN A 24 -12.62 10.85 20.46
N LEU A 25 -12.67 11.18 19.16
CA LEU A 25 -13.94 11.44 18.46
C LEU A 25 -14.81 10.19 18.32
N HIS A 26 -14.20 9.00 18.41
CA HIS A 26 -14.86 7.72 18.23
C HIS A 26 -15.16 6.98 19.54
N PHE A 27 -14.53 7.37 20.66
CA PHE A 27 -14.73 6.74 21.97
C PHE A 27 -16.21 6.55 22.38
N PRO A 28 -17.14 7.49 22.12
CA PRO A 28 -18.55 7.30 22.48
C PRO A 28 -19.24 6.09 21.81
N ARG A 29 -18.61 5.50 20.78
CA ARG A 29 -19.15 4.34 20.04
C ARG A 29 -18.75 2.99 20.63
N TYR A 30 -17.78 2.98 21.54
CA TYR A 30 -17.19 1.76 22.06
C TYR A 30 -17.40 1.63 23.57
N ALA A 31 -17.36 0.39 24.05
CA ALA A 31 -17.46 0.10 25.47
C ALA A 31 -16.25 0.66 26.23
N ALA A 32 -16.45 1.06 27.48
CA ALA A 32 -15.43 1.74 28.27
C ALA A 32 -14.17 0.87 28.48
N GLU A 33 -14.32 -0.46 28.54
CA GLU A 33 -13.21 -1.41 28.59
C GLU A 33 -12.37 -1.42 27.31
N SER A 34 -12.98 -1.33 26.13
CA SER A 34 -12.28 -1.26 24.85
C SER A 34 -11.51 0.06 24.73
N VAL A 35 -12.14 1.17 25.17
CA VAL A 35 -11.49 2.49 25.23
C VAL A 35 -10.28 2.46 26.17
N ARG A 36 -10.44 1.97 27.41
CA ARG A 36 -9.31 1.88 28.36
C ARG A 36 -8.17 1.01 27.84
N LEU A 37 -8.49 -0.11 27.18
CA LEU A 37 -7.49 -0.98 26.58
C LEU A 37 -6.73 -0.29 25.44
N PHE A 38 -7.45 0.47 24.59
CA PHE A 38 -6.85 1.27 23.53
C PHE A 38 -5.95 2.39 24.07
N GLU A 39 -6.40 3.10 25.11
CA GLU A 39 -5.60 4.14 25.76
C GLU A 39 -4.33 3.56 26.39
N SER A 40 -4.43 2.42 27.08
CA SER A 40 -3.29 1.71 27.65
C SER A 40 -2.32 1.26 26.55
N LEU A 41 -2.84 0.78 25.42
CA LEU A 41 -2.04 0.41 24.26
C LEU A 41 -1.23 1.60 23.73
N LEU A 42 -1.85 2.77 23.57
CA LEU A 42 -1.15 3.97 23.10
C LEU A 42 -0.23 4.60 24.15
N ALA A 43 -0.45 4.38 25.45
CA ALA A 43 0.36 4.99 26.51
C ALA A 43 1.56 4.12 26.91
N GLU A 44 1.40 2.79 26.91
CA GLU A 44 2.32 1.86 27.58
C GLU A 44 3.15 1.01 26.62
N THR A 45 2.95 1.15 25.31
CA THR A 45 3.67 0.36 24.28
C THR A 45 4.47 1.26 23.32
N GLU A 46 5.16 0.68 22.33
CA GLU A 46 5.85 1.46 21.30
C GLU A 46 4.88 2.19 20.37
N LEU A 47 3.58 1.83 20.37
CA LEU A 47 2.55 2.59 19.66
C LEU A 47 2.35 4.01 20.21
N LYS A 48 2.91 4.33 21.39
CA LYS A 48 2.99 5.72 21.87
C LYS A 48 3.69 6.66 20.90
N ALA A 49 4.61 6.14 20.09
CA ALA A 49 5.32 6.92 19.09
C ALA A 49 4.37 7.50 18.04
N ILE A 50 3.39 6.72 17.58
CA ILE A 50 2.42 7.18 16.57
C ILE A 50 1.23 7.91 17.17
N ALA A 51 1.00 7.82 18.48
CA ALA A 51 -0.15 8.40 19.16
C ALA A 51 -0.32 9.91 18.90
N THR A 52 0.80 10.62 18.76
CA THR A 52 0.87 12.07 18.48
C THR A 52 1.29 12.41 17.05
N GLU A 53 1.55 11.41 16.21
CA GLU A 53 1.90 11.64 14.80
C GLU A 53 0.65 11.80 13.94
N ALA A 54 0.79 12.51 12.82
CA ALA A 54 -0.25 12.57 11.81
C ALA A 54 -0.55 11.17 11.24
N MET A 55 -1.82 10.92 10.91
CA MET A 55 -2.28 9.66 10.33
C MET A 55 -1.95 9.57 8.84
N VAL A 56 -0.66 9.46 8.51
CA VAL A 56 -0.11 9.38 7.15
C VAL A 56 0.48 8.00 6.87
N GLY A 57 0.69 7.67 5.59
CA GLY A 57 1.17 6.33 5.23
C GLY A 57 2.55 5.98 5.78
N THR A 58 3.40 6.98 6.02
CA THR A 58 4.75 6.79 6.56
C THR A 58 4.76 6.44 8.05
N SER A 59 3.85 7.00 8.87
CA SER A 59 3.77 6.71 10.31
C SER A 59 3.29 5.27 10.58
N ILE A 60 2.54 4.70 9.65
CA ILE A 60 2.09 3.30 9.71
C ILE A 60 3.19 2.32 9.26
N GLN A 61 3.98 2.69 8.25
CA GLN A 61 5.03 1.82 7.71
C GLN A 61 6.23 1.65 8.65
N SER A 62 6.51 2.64 9.50
CA SER A 62 7.60 2.62 10.47
C SER A 62 7.33 1.76 11.71
N LEU A 63 6.11 1.25 11.86
CA LEU A 63 5.70 0.48 13.04
C LEU A 63 6.54 -0.79 13.22
N PRO A 64 6.87 -1.16 14.48
CA PRO A 64 7.68 -2.32 14.78
C PRO A 64 7.02 -3.62 14.29
N ARG A 65 7.85 -4.61 13.97
CA ARG A 65 7.45 -5.97 13.57
C ARG A 65 7.60 -6.99 14.71
N GLY A 66 7.58 -6.51 15.95
CA GLY A 66 7.71 -7.34 17.14
C GLY A 66 6.46 -8.17 17.44
N GLN A 67 6.64 -9.41 17.92
CA GLN A 67 5.58 -10.32 18.41
C GLN A 67 4.45 -10.69 17.41
N GLU A 68 4.67 -10.54 16.09
CA GLU A 68 3.67 -10.87 15.05
C GLU A 68 3.22 -12.35 15.02
N GLY A 69 3.99 -13.25 15.64
CA GLY A 69 3.70 -14.70 15.68
C GLY A 69 2.58 -15.12 16.64
N LEU A 70 2.13 -14.24 17.55
CA LEU A 70 1.05 -14.52 18.50
C LEU A 70 -0.23 -13.82 18.04
N THR A 71 -1.03 -14.50 17.22
CA THR A 71 -2.18 -13.87 16.56
C THR A 71 -3.46 -13.97 17.39
N PHE A 72 -4.29 -12.92 17.32
CA PHE A 72 -5.71 -13.00 17.66
C PHE A 72 -6.48 -13.52 16.45
N LYS A 73 -7.58 -14.24 16.68
CA LYS A 73 -8.47 -14.78 15.64
C LYS A 73 -9.48 -13.72 15.15
N VAL A 74 -9.03 -12.48 15.02
CA VAL A 74 -9.79 -11.34 14.48
C VAL A 74 -9.28 -11.06 13.07
N ARG A 75 -10.18 -10.95 12.09
CA ARG A 75 -9.83 -10.68 10.69
C ARG A 75 -9.73 -9.17 10.45
N PHE A 76 -8.61 -8.72 9.90
CA PHE A 76 -8.38 -7.31 9.54
C PHE A 76 -9.39 -6.78 8.53
N THR A 77 -9.69 -7.56 7.50
CA THR A 77 -10.66 -7.22 6.45
C THR A 77 -12.07 -7.02 7.03
N GLU A 78 -12.48 -7.86 7.99
CA GLU A 78 -13.76 -7.73 8.67
C GLU A 78 -13.86 -6.42 9.47
N ALA A 79 -12.86 -6.15 10.32
CA ALA A 79 -12.78 -4.89 11.06
C ALA A 79 -12.84 -3.68 10.12
N PHE A 80 -12.13 -3.72 8.99
CA PHE A 80 -12.15 -2.65 8.00
C PHE A 80 -13.54 -2.43 7.40
N HIS A 81 -14.23 -3.50 6.99
CA HIS A 81 -15.58 -3.39 6.42
C HIS A 81 -16.60 -2.88 7.44
N ASN A 82 -16.44 -3.18 8.73
CA ASN A 82 -17.29 -2.64 9.80
C ASN A 82 -17.21 -1.11 9.89
N VAL A 83 -16.05 -0.52 9.58
CA VAL A 83 -15.82 0.92 9.82
C VAL A 83 -15.70 1.78 8.56
N VAL A 84 -15.35 1.22 7.40
CA VAL A 84 -15.08 2.01 6.17
C VAL A 84 -16.30 2.82 5.71
N SER A 85 -17.49 2.30 6.00
CA SER A 85 -18.78 2.93 5.69
C SER A 85 -19.17 4.07 6.63
N VAL A 86 -18.53 4.16 7.79
CA VAL A 86 -18.93 5.11 8.83
C VAL A 86 -18.53 6.52 8.42
N ASP A 87 -19.39 7.49 8.68
CA ASP A 87 -18.99 8.89 8.59
C ASP A 87 -17.76 9.15 9.48
N ARG A 88 -16.80 9.92 8.94
CA ARG A 88 -15.46 10.12 9.55
C ARG A 88 -14.64 8.85 9.76
N PHE A 89 -14.68 7.92 8.80
CA PHE A 89 -13.74 6.80 8.76
C PHE A 89 -12.28 7.29 8.76
N ASP A 90 -11.46 6.76 9.65
CA ASP A 90 -10.03 7.06 9.76
C ASP A 90 -9.23 5.88 10.36
N PRO A 91 -7.88 5.90 10.31
CA PRO A 91 -7.04 4.83 10.85
C PRO A 91 -7.24 4.56 12.35
N ALA A 92 -7.55 5.58 13.15
CA ALA A 92 -7.76 5.43 14.58
C ALA A 92 -9.07 4.69 14.88
N LEU A 93 -10.13 4.97 14.12
CA LEU A 93 -11.39 4.21 14.19
C LEU A 93 -11.18 2.73 13.87
N TYR A 94 -10.37 2.44 12.85
CA TYR A 94 -10.03 1.06 12.49
C TYR A 94 -9.25 0.33 13.60
N MET A 95 -8.29 1.01 14.24
CA MET A 95 -7.60 0.44 15.41
C MET A 95 -8.54 0.18 16.58
N LEU A 96 -9.46 1.11 16.86
CA LEU A 96 -10.46 0.94 17.92
C LEU A 96 -11.37 -0.26 17.66
N GLU A 97 -11.84 -0.43 16.42
CA GLU A 97 -12.65 -1.60 16.04
C GLU A 97 -11.90 -2.90 16.28
N LEU A 98 -10.62 -2.96 15.90
CA LEU A 98 -9.78 -4.13 16.16
C LEU A 98 -9.62 -4.42 17.65
N VAL A 99 -9.34 -3.40 18.47
CA VAL A 99 -9.24 -3.54 19.93
C VAL A 99 -10.55 -4.04 20.52
N ASP A 100 -11.68 -3.50 20.06
CA ASP A 100 -13.01 -3.88 20.52
C ASP A 100 -13.37 -5.33 20.12
N MET A 101 -13.10 -5.73 18.88
CA MET A 101 -13.27 -7.10 18.43
C MET A 101 -12.41 -8.08 19.24
N VAL A 102 -11.15 -7.75 19.51
CA VAL A 102 -10.28 -8.57 20.36
C VAL A 102 -10.81 -8.63 21.79
N ARG A 103 -11.25 -7.50 22.38
CA ARG A 103 -11.82 -7.47 23.72
C ARG A 103 -13.08 -8.32 23.84
N LYS A 104 -13.96 -8.28 22.86
CA LYS A 104 -15.21 -9.07 22.81
C LYS A 104 -14.96 -10.57 22.61
N GLN A 105 -13.90 -10.95 21.90
CA GLN A 105 -13.62 -12.36 21.57
C GLN A 105 -12.87 -13.11 22.68
N TYR A 106 -12.15 -12.41 23.57
CA TYR A 106 -11.27 -13.04 24.55
C TYR A 106 -11.64 -12.62 25.97
N ASP A 107 -12.04 -13.55 26.83
CA ASP A 107 -12.42 -13.23 28.21
C ASP A 107 -11.22 -12.95 29.14
N GLU A 108 -10.06 -13.52 28.82
CA GLU A 108 -8.84 -13.37 29.61
C GLU A 108 -8.21 -11.96 29.48
N PRO A 109 -7.42 -11.52 30.49
CA PRO A 109 -6.64 -10.29 30.39
C PRO A 109 -5.74 -10.27 29.14
N ILE A 110 -5.95 -9.28 28.28
CA ILE A 110 -5.19 -9.10 27.05
C ILE A 110 -3.81 -8.53 27.38
N ARG A 111 -2.76 -9.24 26.98
CA ARG A 111 -1.38 -8.77 27.13
C ARG A 111 -1.07 -7.66 26.11
N LEU A 112 -0.70 -6.48 26.59
CA LEU A 112 -0.44 -5.31 25.73
C LEU A 112 0.60 -5.56 24.63
N PRO A 113 1.76 -6.22 24.86
CA PRO A 113 2.73 -6.46 23.79
C PRO A 113 2.19 -7.34 22.64
N LYS A 114 1.29 -8.28 22.97
CA LYS A 114 0.62 -9.11 21.97
C LYS A 114 -0.38 -8.28 21.15
N LEU A 115 -1.16 -7.43 21.82
CA LEU A 115 -2.11 -6.52 21.17
C LEU A 115 -1.39 -5.50 20.28
N GLU A 116 -0.27 -4.96 20.74
CA GLU A 116 0.62 -4.08 19.97
C GLU A 116 1.08 -4.74 18.67
N GLY A 117 1.66 -5.95 18.73
CA GLY A 117 2.12 -6.66 17.54
C GLY A 117 0.98 -6.92 16.55
N PHE A 118 -0.21 -7.25 17.05
CA PHE A 118 -1.42 -7.43 16.26
C PHE A 118 -1.88 -6.14 15.57
N ILE A 119 -1.98 -5.03 16.32
CA ILE A 119 -2.43 -3.73 15.80
C ILE A 119 -1.41 -3.15 14.81
N ALA A 120 -0.11 -3.25 15.10
CA ALA A 120 0.94 -2.81 14.19
C ALA A 120 0.88 -3.53 12.84
N ARG A 121 0.65 -4.85 12.87
CA ARG A 121 0.43 -5.64 11.64
C ARG A 121 -0.84 -5.22 10.92
N ALA A 122 -1.94 -5.03 11.65
CA ALA A 122 -3.21 -4.62 11.08
C ALA A 122 -3.13 -3.26 10.39
N LEU A 123 -2.42 -2.30 10.98
CA LEU A 123 -2.17 -0.98 10.39
C LEU A 123 -1.32 -1.10 9.12
N ARG A 124 -0.29 -1.93 9.09
CA ARG A 124 0.45 -2.18 7.82
C ARG A 124 -0.43 -2.76 6.73
N SER A 125 -1.36 -3.66 7.08
CA SER A 125 -2.35 -4.21 6.14
C SER A 125 -3.43 -3.19 5.71
N PHE A 126 -3.72 -2.20 6.54
CA PHE A 126 -4.72 -1.15 6.27
C PHE A 126 -4.50 -0.45 4.93
N ALA A 127 -3.24 -0.16 4.59
CA ALA A 127 -2.91 0.45 3.30
C ALA A 127 -3.36 -0.40 2.09
N SER A 128 -3.41 -1.73 2.23
CA SER A 128 -3.94 -2.61 1.17
C SER A 128 -5.45 -2.54 1.08
N LEU A 129 -6.14 -2.62 2.21
CA LEU A 129 -7.61 -2.59 2.28
C LEU A 129 -8.16 -1.27 1.74
N MET A 130 -7.49 -0.15 2.03
CA MET A 130 -7.84 1.15 1.46
C MET A 130 -7.67 1.22 -0.05
N ARG A 131 -6.59 0.63 -0.59
CA ARG A 131 -6.34 0.59 -2.03
C ARG A 131 -7.43 -0.20 -2.73
N GLU A 132 -7.80 -1.35 -2.19
CA GLU A 132 -8.89 -2.17 -2.70
C GLU A 132 -10.21 -1.40 -2.73
N SER A 133 -10.61 -0.80 -1.59
CA SER A 133 -11.84 0.00 -1.49
C SER A 133 -11.86 1.18 -2.47
N THR A 134 -10.73 1.88 -2.60
CA THR A 134 -10.58 3.01 -3.51
C THR A 134 -10.62 2.58 -4.97
N PHE A 135 -9.97 1.45 -5.30
CA PHE A 135 -9.94 0.91 -6.66
C PHE A 135 -11.34 0.49 -7.10
N ALA A 136 -12.06 -0.23 -6.24
CA ALA A 136 -13.44 -0.65 -6.49
C ALA A 136 -14.36 0.57 -6.69
N TYR A 137 -14.25 1.57 -5.80
CA TYR A 137 -14.99 2.83 -5.90
C TYR A 137 -14.78 3.54 -7.24
N GLN A 138 -13.54 3.58 -7.74
CA GLN A 138 -13.22 4.22 -9.03
C GLN A 138 -13.72 3.39 -10.22
N LEU A 139 -13.58 2.07 -10.17
CA LEU A 139 -13.90 1.17 -11.28
C LEU A 139 -15.42 1.04 -11.48
N ARG A 140 -16.19 0.98 -10.39
CA ARG A 140 -17.64 0.79 -10.42
C ARG A 140 -18.40 1.76 -11.34
N PRO A 141 -18.28 3.09 -11.21
CA PRO A 141 -19.01 4.01 -12.09
C PRO A 141 -18.60 3.87 -13.56
N MET A 142 -17.34 3.51 -13.84
CA MET A 142 -16.85 3.31 -15.22
C MET A 142 -17.52 2.09 -15.87
N LEU A 143 -17.66 0.99 -15.14
CA LEU A 143 -18.33 -0.21 -15.66
C LEU A 143 -19.85 -0.06 -15.66
N HIS A 144 -20.42 0.58 -14.64
CA HIS A 144 -21.87 0.81 -14.55
C HIS A 144 -22.38 1.71 -15.70
N GLY A 145 -21.55 2.65 -16.16
CA GLY A 145 -21.84 3.43 -17.37
C GLY A 145 -21.94 2.61 -18.66
N ALA A 146 -21.38 1.39 -18.69
CA ALA A 146 -21.40 0.47 -19.84
C ALA A 146 -22.34 -0.74 -19.66
N ASP A 147 -22.69 -1.08 -18.43
CA ASP A 147 -23.62 -2.15 -18.05
C ASP A 147 -24.20 -1.85 -16.65
N ALA A 148 -25.50 -1.52 -16.58
CA ALA A 148 -26.14 -1.18 -15.32
C ALA A 148 -26.26 -2.39 -14.37
N ASP A 149 -26.21 -3.61 -14.90
CA ASP A 149 -26.32 -4.85 -14.14
C ASP A 149 -24.97 -5.34 -13.60
N VAL A 150 -23.90 -4.53 -13.71
CA VAL A 150 -22.59 -4.91 -13.20
C VAL A 150 -22.63 -5.18 -11.68
N GLU A 151 -22.14 -6.35 -11.30
CA GLU A 151 -21.99 -6.71 -9.89
C GLU A 151 -20.52 -6.61 -9.47
N PHE A 152 -20.31 -6.13 -8.25
CA PHE A 152 -19.02 -6.08 -7.60
C PHE A 152 -19.14 -6.78 -6.26
N ARG A 153 -18.16 -7.61 -5.94
CA ARG A 153 -18.02 -8.25 -4.65
C ARG A 153 -16.58 -8.11 -4.17
N SER A 154 -16.46 -7.72 -2.92
CA SER A 154 -15.22 -7.57 -2.16
C SER A 154 -15.58 -7.93 -0.73
N ASP A 155 -15.48 -9.23 -0.43
CA ASP A 155 -15.79 -9.76 0.89
C ASP A 155 -14.57 -10.50 1.46
N PRO A 156 -14.45 -10.61 2.80
CA PRO A 156 -13.30 -11.26 3.44
C PRO A 156 -13.07 -12.72 3.02
N ASP A 157 -14.12 -13.40 2.54
CA ASP A 157 -14.02 -14.79 2.12
C ASP A 157 -13.46 -14.91 0.69
N GLN A 158 -13.67 -13.91 -0.17
CA GLN A 158 -13.05 -13.85 -1.51
C GLN A 158 -11.53 -13.68 -1.46
N ASP A 159 -11.04 -12.79 -0.59
CA ASP A 159 -9.59 -12.59 -0.43
C ASP A 159 -8.92 -13.86 0.16
N SER A 160 -9.53 -14.45 1.18
CA SER A 160 -8.93 -15.58 1.91
C SER A 160 -9.07 -16.94 1.21
N LYS A 161 -10.11 -17.17 0.40
CA LYS A 161 -10.39 -18.47 -0.25
C LYS A 161 -10.26 -18.44 -1.77
N GLU A 162 -10.61 -17.32 -2.40
CA GLU A 162 -10.70 -17.22 -3.87
C GLU A 162 -9.53 -16.48 -4.50
N HIS A 163 -8.53 -16.06 -3.71
CA HIS A 163 -7.35 -15.30 -4.16
C HIS A 163 -7.75 -14.11 -5.04
N THR A 164 -8.84 -13.44 -4.68
CA THR A 164 -9.44 -12.36 -5.47
C THR A 164 -9.72 -11.19 -4.57
N ASP A 165 -9.10 -10.04 -4.84
CA ASP A 165 -9.35 -8.82 -4.07
C ASP A 165 -10.70 -8.19 -4.47
N ILE A 166 -10.99 -8.14 -5.78
CA ILE A 166 -12.27 -7.63 -6.29
C ILE A 166 -12.81 -8.57 -7.36
N LEU A 167 -13.99 -9.12 -7.14
CA LEU A 167 -14.75 -9.89 -8.11
C LEU A 167 -15.74 -8.97 -8.84
N VAL A 168 -15.69 -8.98 -10.16
CA VAL A 168 -16.60 -8.20 -11.02
C VAL A 168 -17.34 -9.15 -11.94
N VAL A 169 -18.67 -9.10 -11.93
CA VAL A 169 -19.52 -9.76 -12.93
C VAL A 169 -20.02 -8.70 -13.89
N PHE A 170 -19.57 -8.74 -15.14
CA PHE A 170 -19.90 -7.77 -16.18
C PHE A 170 -20.33 -8.50 -17.44
N ARG A 171 -21.54 -8.22 -17.95
CA ARG A 171 -22.14 -8.90 -19.11
C ARG A 171 -22.04 -10.43 -19.06
N ARG A 172 -22.35 -11.01 -17.89
CA ARG A 172 -22.26 -12.46 -17.56
C ARG A 172 -20.85 -13.05 -17.56
N SER A 173 -19.81 -12.25 -17.78
CA SER A 173 -18.42 -12.65 -17.64
C SER A 173 -17.92 -12.33 -16.23
N THR A 174 -17.12 -13.24 -15.67
CA THR A 174 -16.51 -13.08 -14.36
C THR A 174 -15.07 -12.60 -14.49
N TYR A 175 -14.74 -11.49 -13.84
CA TYR A 175 -13.41 -10.91 -13.78
C TYR A 175 -12.91 -10.91 -12.34
N ARG A 176 -11.67 -11.33 -12.13
CA ARG A 176 -11.01 -11.45 -10.83
C ARG A 176 -9.81 -10.52 -10.80
N ILE A 177 -9.93 -9.41 -10.10
CA ILE A 177 -8.93 -8.34 -10.08
C ILE A 177 -8.00 -8.57 -8.90
N TRP A 178 -6.70 -8.58 -9.20
CA TRP A 178 -5.63 -8.85 -8.25
C TRP A 178 -4.82 -7.58 -8.05
N ILE A 179 -4.92 -7.01 -6.87
CA ILE A 179 -4.29 -5.77 -6.46
C ILE A 179 -3.10 -6.12 -5.58
N TYR A 180 -1.88 -5.88 -6.08
CA TYR A 180 -0.68 -6.25 -5.33
C TYR A 180 0.42 -5.21 -5.43
N GLN A 181 1.31 -5.20 -4.43
CA GLN A 181 2.50 -4.37 -4.43
C GLN A 181 3.58 -5.03 -5.28
N PHE A 182 3.94 -4.39 -6.39
CA PHE A 182 5.07 -4.79 -7.21
C PHE A 182 6.37 -4.44 -6.46
N SER A 183 6.84 -5.41 -5.69
CA SER A 183 7.96 -5.30 -4.76
C SER A 183 8.62 -6.66 -4.55
N ASP A 184 9.90 -6.66 -4.17
CA ASP A 184 10.63 -7.91 -3.91
C ASP A 184 9.98 -8.76 -2.80
N ASN A 185 9.26 -8.13 -1.87
CA ASN A 185 8.55 -8.81 -0.79
C ASN A 185 7.11 -9.20 -1.16
N GLY A 186 6.46 -8.48 -2.07
CA GLY A 186 5.06 -8.73 -2.46
C GLY A 186 4.95 -9.80 -3.54
N LEU A 187 5.83 -9.76 -4.54
CA LEU A 187 5.83 -10.67 -5.68
C LEU A 187 5.85 -12.16 -5.34
N PRO A 188 6.64 -12.63 -4.34
CA PRO A 188 6.66 -14.05 -4.00
C PRO A 188 5.28 -14.61 -3.63
N HIS A 189 4.43 -13.83 -2.94
CA HIS A 189 3.11 -14.28 -2.54
C HIS A 189 2.16 -14.44 -3.72
N ASP A 190 2.20 -13.54 -4.70
CA ASP A 190 1.38 -13.64 -5.91
C ASP A 190 1.91 -14.72 -6.87
N MET A 191 3.22 -14.94 -6.89
CA MET A 191 3.83 -16.09 -7.58
C MET A 191 3.36 -17.42 -6.96
N GLU A 192 3.32 -17.55 -5.64
CA GLU A 192 2.78 -18.75 -4.98
C GLU A 192 1.31 -19.00 -5.33
N ARG A 193 0.49 -17.94 -5.40
CA ARG A 193 -0.91 -18.01 -5.86
C ARG A 193 -1.00 -18.52 -7.29
N LEU A 194 -0.24 -17.91 -8.22
CA LEU A 194 -0.20 -18.34 -9.62
C LEU A 194 0.41 -19.74 -9.83
N ALA A 195 1.30 -20.19 -8.96
CA ALA A 195 1.85 -21.54 -9.03
C ALA A 195 0.87 -22.61 -8.50
N GLY A 196 -0.29 -22.22 -7.98
CA GLY A 196 -1.25 -23.13 -7.36
C GLY A 196 -0.82 -23.66 -5.99
N LEU A 197 0.26 -23.14 -5.42
CA LEU A 197 0.79 -23.57 -4.12
C LEU A 197 -0.16 -23.20 -2.96
N ARG A 198 -1.07 -22.26 -3.20
CA ARG A 198 -2.11 -21.82 -2.24
C ARG A 198 -3.51 -22.33 -2.60
N GLY A 199 -3.58 -23.36 -3.44
CA GLY A 199 -4.84 -23.90 -3.96
C GLY A 199 -5.07 -23.50 -5.42
N ALA A 200 -6.02 -24.20 -6.06
CA ALA A 200 -6.38 -23.94 -7.45
C ALA A 200 -7.02 -22.56 -7.60
N LEU A 201 -6.70 -21.87 -8.69
CA LEU A 201 -7.35 -20.61 -9.00
C LEU A 201 -8.80 -20.87 -9.42
N PRO A 202 -9.76 -20.06 -8.94
CA PRO A 202 -11.14 -20.17 -9.34
C PRO A 202 -11.33 -19.78 -10.81
N ALA A 203 -12.44 -20.21 -11.42
CA ALA A 203 -12.75 -19.86 -12.80
C ALA A 203 -13.00 -18.35 -12.96
N GLY A 204 -12.62 -17.81 -14.12
CA GLY A 204 -12.83 -16.41 -14.52
C GLY A 204 -11.63 -15.82 -15.27
N THR A 205 -11.78 -14.58 -15.72
CA THR A 205 -10.68 -13.80 -16.30
C THR A 205 -9.92 -13.09 -15.19
N HIS A 206 -8.66 -13.45 -14.97
CA HIS A 206 -7.82 -12.82 -13.96
C HIS A 206 -7.12 -11.57 -14.52
N ILE A 207 -7.21 -10.45 -13.79
CA ILE A 207 -6.58 -9.18 -14.15
C ILE A 207 -5.56 -8.84 -13.07
N LEU A 208 -4.27 -8.89 -13.43
CA LEU A 208 -3.16 -8.55 -12.55
C LEU A 208 -2.92 -7.03 -12.58
N CYS A 209 -3.05 -6.38 -11.42
CA CYS A 209 -2.90 -4.95 -11.25
C CYS A 209 -1.69 -4.63 -10.36
N PRO A 210 -0.47 -4.56 -10.90
CA PRO A 210 0.71 -4.20 -10.11
C PRO A 210 0.69 -2.75 -9.65
N LEU A 211 0.85 -2.52 -8.35
CA LEU A 211 1.15 -1.21 -7.78
C LEU A 211 2.67 -1.04 -7.66
N LYS A 212 3.25 -0.20 -8.51
CA LYS A 212 4.68 0.13 -8.56
C LYS A 212 5.18 1.02 -7.41
N SER A 213 4.88 0.65 -6.16
CA SER A 213 5.17 1.45 -4.97
C SER A 213 6.66 1.58 -4.65
N GLU A 214 7.51 0.61 -5.02
CA GLU A 214 8.96 0.71 -4.82
C GLU A 214 9.63 1.76 -5.73
N PRO A 215 9.33 1.81 -7.05
CA PRO A 215 9.70 2.94 -7.89
C PRO A 215 9.22 4.28 -7.35
N ALA A 216 7.99 4.35 -6.83
CA ALA A 216 7.45 5.57 -6.22
C ALA A 216 8.23 6.01 -4.96
N ARG A 217 8.59 5.07 -4.07
CA ARG A 217 9.46 5.35 -2.91
C ARG A 217 10.85 5.82 -3.35
N THR A 218 11.41 5.18 -4.38
CA THR A 218 12.70 5.58 -4.95
C THR A 218 12.66 7.01 -5.49
N LYS A 219 11.57 7.38 -6.19
CA LYS A 219 11.34 8.74 -6.67
C LYS A 219 11.39 9.74 -5.50
N ALA A 220 10.62 9.49 -4.43
CA ALA A 220 10.59 10.38 -3.26
C ALA A 220 11.95 10.52 -2.57
N GLU A 221 12.67 9.40 -2.37
CA GLU A 221 14.02 9.39 -1.80
C GLU A 221 14.99 10.24 -2.64
N VAL A 222 14.98 10.03 -3.96
CA VAL A 222 15.88 10.70 -4.90
C VAL A 222 15.59 12.20 -4.96
N LEU A 223 14.33 12.62 -4.93
CA LEU A 223 13.96 14.03 -4.84
C LEU A 223 14.55 14.70 -3.59
N GLY A 224 14.40 14.09 -2.42
CA GLY A 224 15.01 14.62 -1.19
C GLY A 224 16.54 14.64 -1.21
N LEU A 225 17.18 13.71 -1.94
CA LEU A 225 18.63 13.75 -2.19
C LEU A 225 19.04 14.87 -3.14
N ILE A 226 18.24 15.14 -4.18
CA ILE A 226 18.46 16.25 -5.12
C ILE A 226 18.36 17.57 -4.37
N GLU A 227 17.28 17.81 -3.62
CA GLU A 227 17.09 19.05 -2.85
C GLU A 227 18.28 19.35 -1.92
N ARG A 228 18.73 18.34 -1.16
CA ARG A 228 19.91 18.47 -0.28
C ARG A 228 21.19 18.77 -1.08
N ALA A 229 21.39 18.10 -2.21
CA ALA A 229 22.57 18.32 -3.03
C ALA A 229 22.56 19.70 -3.72
N GLU A 230 21.39 20.18 -4.17
CA GLU A 230 21.21 21.52 -4.74
C GLU A 230 21.48 22.60 -3.69
N ALA A 231 20.98 22.43 -2.47
CA ALA A 231 21.26 23.33 -1.35
C ALA A 231 22.77 23.39 -1.03
N GLN A 232 23.45 22.24 -1.00
CA GLN A 232 24.91 22.17 -0.79
C GLN A 232 25.69 22.89 -1.89
N VAL A 233 25.41 22.59 -3.16
CA VAL A 233 26.07 23.22 -4.31
C VAL A 233 25.82 24.73 -4.33
N SER A 234 24.60 25.17 -4.03
CA SER A 234 24.25 26.59 -3.90
C SER A 234 25.04 27.28 -2.78
N GLY A 235 25.19 26.62 -1.63
CA GLY A 235 26.01 27.10 -0.53
C GLY A 235 27.48 27.28 -0.93
N TRP A 236 28.08 26.29 -1.62
CA TRP A 236 29.45 26.40 -2.11
C TRP A 236 29.63 27.49 -3.16
N ARG A 237 28.66 27.68 -4.06
CA ARG A 237 28.68 28.77 -5.05
C ARG A 237 28.62 30.14 -4.38
N THR A 238 27.77 30.27 -3.36
CA THR A 238 27.68 31.50 -2.55
C THR A 238 29.01 31.80 -1.86
N GLU A 239 29.62 30.78 -1.23
CA GLU A 239 30.93 30.92 -0.58
C GLU A 239 32.03 31.31 -1.59
N LEU A 240 32.03 30.71 -2.78
CA LEU A 240 32.98 31.02 -3.85
C LEU A 240 32.82 32.47 -4.36
N ASN A 241 31.59 32.94 -4.50
CA ASN A 241 31.28 34.31 -4.93
C ASN A 241 31.68 35.36 -3.88
N ALA A 242 31.75 34.99 -2.60
CA ALA A 242 32.23 35.84 -1.52
C ALA A 242 33.76 36.04 -1.53
N ARG A 243 34.46 35.56 -2.57
CA ARG A 243 35.92 35.68 -2.78
C ARG A 243 36.73 35.11 -1.59
N PRO A 244 36.62 33.80 -1.34
CA PRO A 244 37.34 33.15 -0.27
C PRO A 244 38.84 33.12 -0.56
N SER A 245 39.64 32.68 0.42
CA SER A 245 41.10 32.67 0.28
C SER A 245 41.58 31.85 -0.93
N ALA A 246 42.77 32.17 -1.44
CA ALA A 246 43.37 31.48 -2.59
C ALA A 246 43.53 29.96 -2.40
N ALA A 247 43.64 29.49 -1.16
CA ALA A 247 43.68 28.06 -0.83
C ALA A 247 42.29 27.40 -0.77
N ARG A 248 41.23 28.18 -0.51
CA ARG A 248 39.84 27.69 -0.36
C ARG A 248 39.08 27.71 -1.68
N ALA A 249 39.31 28.72 -2.52
CA ALA A 249 38.69 28.85 -3.84
C ALA A 249 38.81 27.59 -4.73
N PRO A 250 40.00 26.97 -4.93
CA PRO A 250 40.11 25.76 -5.75
C PRO A 250 39.38 24.55 -5.15
N LYS A 251 39.33 24.45 -3.81
CA LYS A 251 38.58 23.38 -3.13
C LYS A 251 37.08 23.52 -3.36
N LEU A 252 36.56 24.74 -3.27
CA LEU A 252 35.14 25.02 -3.54
C LEU A 252 34.77 24.73 -4.99
N ALA A 253 35.63 25.10 -5.95
CA ALA A 253 35.41 24.79 -7.37
C ALA A 253 35.32 23.27 -7.60
N ASP A 254 36.23 22.48 -7.03
CA ASP A 254 36.19 21.00 -7.10
C ASP A 254 34.94 20.43 -6.41
N GLN A 255 34.55 20.97 -5.24
CA GLN A 255 33.32 20.57 -4.54
C GLN A 255 32.06 20.83 -5.40
N ILE A 256 31.98 22.00 -6.05
CA ILE A 256 30.88 22.35 -6.95
C ILE A 256 30.83 21.37 -8.12
N THR A 257 31.95 21.12 -8.81
CA THR A 257 32.00 20.19 -9.95
C THR A 257 31.53 18.78 -9.55
N ARG A 258 32.03 18.23 -8.44
CA ARG A 258 31.59 16.91 -7.95
C ARG A 258 30.12 16.90 -7.53
N GLY A 259 29.65 17.99 -6.93
CA GLY A 259 28.25 18.17 -6.57
C GLY A 259 27.33 18.18 -7.80
N GLU A 260 27.73 18.84 -8.88
CA GLU A 260 27.01 18.87 -10.16
C GLU A 260 26.98 17.48 -10.84
N GLU A 261 28.09 16.74 -10.82
CA GLU A 261 28.12 15.36 -11.31
C GLU A 261 27.19 14.44 -10.51
N ARG A 262 27.16 14.60 -9.18
CA ARG A 262 26.23 13.87 -8.31
C ARG A 262 24.78 14.22 -8.64
N LEU A 263 24.47 15.50 -8.84
CA LEU A 263 23.13 15.95 -9.23
C LEU A 263 22.71 15.35 -10.57
N LYS A 264 23.61 15.28 -11.56
CA LYS A 264 23.34 14.62 -12.84
C LYS A 264 22.93 13.16 -12.65
N LYS A 265 23.71 12.38 -11.88
CA LYS A 265 23.39 10.97 -11.59
C LYS A 265 22.06 10.81 -10.84
N LEU A 266 21.77 11.69 -9.89
CA LEU A 266 20.50 11.66 -9.16
C LEU A 266 19.32 11.95 -10.10
N ARG A 267 19.45 12.91 -11.03
CA ARG A 267 18.41 13.21 -12.03
C ARG A 267 18.20 12.07 -13.02
N GLU A 268 19.26 11.36 -13.41
CA GLU A 268 19.15 10.13 -14.21
C GLU A 268 18.40 9.03 -13.44
N ARG A 269 18.71 8.82 -12.15
CA ARG A 269 17.98 7.87 -11.28
C ARG A 269 16.52 8.26 -11.11
N LEU A 270 16.22 9.56 -10.98
CA LEU A 270 14.85 10.09 -10.92
C LEU A 270 14.08 9.76 -12.20
N ALA A 271 14.66 10.06 -13.36
CA ALA A 271 14.02 9.80 -14.66
C ALA A 271 13.80 8.30 -14.93
N ALA A 272 14.66 7.42 -14.40
CA ALA A 272 14.44 5.97 -14.44
C ALA A 272 13.21 5.58 -13.59
N ALA A 273 13.14 6.05 -12.34
CA ALA A 273 12.01 5.77 -11.45
C ALA A 273 10.68 6.31 -12.01
N GLU A 274 10.66 7.50 -12.60
CA GLU A 274 9.46 8.09 -13.20
C GLU A 274 8.95 7.29 -14.41
N ARG A 275 9.86 6.82 -15.27
CA ARG A 275 9.51 5.91 -16.38
C ARG A 275 8.95 4.59 -15.88
N GLU A 276 9.50 4.06 -14.79
CA GLU A 276 8.98 2.82 -14.20
C GLU A 276 7.57 2.99 -13.65
N ILE A 277 7.27 4.07 -12.91
CA ILE A 277 5.92 4.32 -12.36
C ILE A 277 4.86 4.39 -13.47
N ASP A 278 5.21 4.95 -14.64
CA ASP A 278 4.36 4.98 -15.84
C ASP A 278 2.96 5.56 -15.58
N GLY A 279 2.87 6.56 -14.69
CA GLY A 279 1.61 7.21 -14.31
C GLY A 279 0.58 6.28 -13.64
N SER A 280 0.96 5.07 -13.24
CA SER A 280 0.04 4.07 -12.67
C SER A 280 -0.37 4.34 -11.22
N ILE A 281 0.31 5.25 -10.54
CA ILE A 281 0.17 5.54 -9.11
C ILE A 281 -0.22 6.99 -8.86
N ASP A 282 -1.04 7.18 -7.84
CA ASP A 282 -1.30 8.44 -7.16
C ASP A 282 -0.77 8.35 -5.71
N GLU A 283 0.09 9.27 -5.29
CA GLU A 283 0.61 9.34 -3.91
C GLU A 283 -0.08 10.49 -3.17
N ARG A 284 -0.71 10.17 -2.05
CA ARG A 284 -1.42 11.13 -1.19
C ARG A 284 -1.05 10.87 0.26
N ASN A 285 -0.44 11.86 0.92
CA ASN A 285 -0.10 11.81 2.35
C ASN A 285 0.67 10.52 2.73
N GLY A 286 1.63 10.11 1.90
CA GLY A 286 2.43 8.89 2.08
C GLY A 286 1.70 7.57 1.79
N PHE A 287 0.45 7.61 1.36
CA PHE A 287 -0.29 6.45 0.86
C PHE A 287 -0.20 6.38 -0.67
N TYR A 288 -0.04 5.15 -1.19
CA TYR A 288 -0.02 4.88 -2.62
C TYR A 288 -1.35 4.29 -3.05
N PHE A 289 -1.96 4.87 -4.08
CA PHE A 289 -3.20 4.44 -4.72
C PHE A 289 -2.98 4.22 -6.21
N TYR A 290 -3.90 3.52 -6.87
CA TYR A 290 -3.91 3.46 -8.33
C TYR A 290 -4.42 4.77 -8.89
N SER A 291 -3.77 5.26 -9.94
CA SER A 291 -4.23 6.46 -10.63
C SER A 291 -5.55 6.19 -11.36
N THR A 292 -6.37 7.22 -11.50
CA THR A 292 -7.64 7.13 -12.25
C THR A 292 -7.41 6.65 -13.69
N ALA A 293 -6.28 7.02 -14.30
CA ALA A 293 -5.91 6.56 -15.65
C ALA A 293 -5.64 5.05 -15.68
N PHE A 294 -4.94 4.52 -14.69
CA PHE A 294 -4.69 3.08 -14.59
C PHE A 294 -6.01 2.31 -14.41
N VAL A 295 -6.88 2.75 -13.48
CA VAL A 295 -8.20 2.13 -13.27
C VAL A 295 -9.04 2.20 -14.55
N GLY A 296 -9.00 3.32 -15.27
CA GLY A 296 -9.66 3.47 -16.57
C GLY A 296 -9.14 2.48 -17.63
N SER A 297 -7.85 2.18 -17.64
CA SER A 297 -7.29 1.16 -18.54
C SER A 297 -7.80 -0.25 -18.23
N VAL A 298 -8.00 -0.57 -16.95
CA VAL A 298 -8.60 -1.83 -16.50
C VAL A 298 -10.07 -1.89 -16.91
N ALA A 299 -10.82 -0.82 -16.69
CA ALA A 299 -12.21 -0.70 -17.12
C ALA A 299 -12.35 -0.92 -18.63
N ALA A 300 -11.48 -0.28 -19.43
CA ALA A 300 -11.47 -0.43 -20.88
C ALA A 300 -11.23 -1.87 -21.32
N LYS A 301 -10.32 -2.62 -20.64
CA LYS A 301 -10.08 -4.04 -20.92
C LYS A 301 -11.32 -4.90 -20.65
N ILE A 302 -12.02 -4.65 -19.53
CA ILE A 302 -13.25 -5.35 -19.16
C ILE A 302 -14.36 -5.06 -20.18
N ILE A 303 -14.57 -3.77 -20.52
CA ILE A 303 -15.62 -3.33 -21.45
C ILE A 303 -15.39 -3.88 -22.86
N ALA A 304 -14.13 -3.87 -23.33
CA ALA A 304 -13.76 -4.39 -24.64
C ALA A 304 -13.82 -5.93 -24.72
N GLY A 305 -13.84 -6.63 -23.58
CA GLY A 305 -13.76 -8.08 -23.53
C GLY A 305 -12.45 -8.60 -24.14
N ALA A 306 -11.34 -7.92 -23.87
CA ALA A 306 -10.04 -8.26 -24.45
C ALA A 306 -9.70 -9.74 -24.16
N ALA A 307 -9.31 -10.48 -25.20
CA ALA A 307 -8.97 -11.90 -25.07
C ALA A 307 -7.83 -12.08 -24.05
N PRO A 308 -8.03 -12.87 -22.99
CA PRO A 308 -7.00 -13.09 -21.98
C PRO A 308 -5.82 -13.87 -22.56
N GLN A 309 -4.64 -13.60 -22.02
CA GLN A 309 -3.47 -14.44 -22.32
C GLN A 309 -3.69 -15.85 -21.75
N PRO A 310 -3.17 -16.90 -22.41
CA PRO A 310 -3.22 -18.25 -21.86
C PRO A 310 -2.52 -18.33 -20.50
N TYR A 311 -3.11 -19.07 -19.56
CA TYR A 311 -2.61 -19.20 -18.19
C TYR A 311 -1.13 -19.63 -18.14
N ASP A 312 -0.74 -20.62 -18.95
CA ASP A 312 0.65 -21.09 -19.01
C ASP A 312 1.62 -20.01 -19.48
N ALA A 313 1.18 -19.09 -20.34
CA ALA A 313 2.01 -17.97 -20.78
C ALA A 313 2.23 -16.98 -19.63
N VAL A 314 1.17 -16.67 -18.87
CA VAL A 314 1.27 -15.81 -17.69
C VAL A 314 2.13 -16.45 -16.61
N CYS A 315 1.95 -17.75 -16.33
CA CYS A 315 2.78 -18.50 -15.40
C CYS A 315 4.25 -18.48 -15.81
N ARG A 316 4.57 -18.71 -17.10
CA ARG A 316 5.94 -18.61 -17.60
C ARG A 316 6.53 -17.22 -17.43
N MET A 317 5.75 -16.15 -17.61
CA MET A 317 6.23 -14.78 -17.42
C MET A 317 6.45 -14.42 -15.94
N MET A 318 5.51 -14.79 -15.07
CA MET A 318 5.51 -14.43 -13.65
C MET A 318 6.42 -15.32 -12.80
N LEU A 319 6.48 -16.62 -13.13
CA LEU A 319 7.30 -17.62 -12.43
C LEU A 319 8.69 -17.77 -13.04
N ALA A 320 8.98 -17.09 -14.16
CA ALA A 320 10.35 -17.02 -14.66
C ALA A 320 11.22 -16.35 -13.60
N PRO A 321 12.22 -17.05 -13.04
CA PRO A 321 13.10 -16.51 -12.01
C PRO A 321 14.17 -15.67 -12.70
N ARG A 322 13.71 -14.63 -13.41
CA ARG A 322 14.30 -13.82 -14.49
C ARG A 322 15.06 -14.54 -15.62
N GLU A 323 15.63 -15.72 -15.41
CA GLU A 323 16.55 -16.39 -16.33
C GLU A 323 16.84 -17.88 -15.95
N TYR A 324 15.95 -18.69 -15.33
CA TYR A 324 16.33 -20.12 -15.02
C TYR A 324 16.70 -20.96 -16.25
N LEU A 325 16.39 -20.45 -17.44
CA LEU A 325 16.65 -21.06 -18.74
C LEU A 325 17.58 -20.22 -19.61
N GLY A 326 18.32 -19.25 -19.06
CA GLY A 326 19.38 -18.56 -19.82
C GLY A 326 20.43 -19.53 -20.40
N GLY A 327 20.46 -20.77 -19.90
CA GLY A 327 21.13 -21.94 -20.48
C GLY A 327 20.27 -23.21 -20.42
N VAL A 328 20.72 -24.26 -21.10
CA VAL A 328 20.01 -25.54 -21.25
C VAL A 328 20.03 -26.36 -19.96
N ASN A 329 18.85 -26.72 -19.45
CA ASN A 329 18.65 -27.57 -18.27
C ASN A 329 17.53 -28.59 -18.53
N ALA A 330 17.61 -29.80 -17.95
CA ALA A 330 16.61 -30.86 -18.06
C ALA A 330 16.33 -31.54 -16.71
N PHE A 331 15.07 -31.89 -16.44
CA PHE A 331 14.67 -32.72 -15.30
C PHE A 331 13.35 -33.47 -15.59
N GLU A 332 13.17 -34.62 -14.94
CA GLU A 332 11.97 -35.49 -15.03
C GLU A 332 11.15 -35.37 -13.75
N VAL A 333 9.83 -35.30 -13.87
CA VAL A 333 8.91 -35.33 -12.73
C VAL A 333 7.83 -36.38 -13.01
N LYS A 334 7.61 -37.26 -12.03
CA LYS A 334 6.59 -38.32 -12.06
C LYS A 334 5.29 -37.88 -11.42
#